data_AF-A0A565CC77-F1
#
_entry.id   AF-A0A565CC77-F1
#
_cell.length_a   1.000
_cell.length_b   1.000
_cell.length_c   1.000
_cell.angle_alpha   90.00
_cell.angle_beta   90.00
_cell.angle_gamma   90.00
#
_symmetry.space_group_name_H-M   'P 1'
#
loop_
_entity.id
_entity.type
_entity.pdbx_description
1 polymer ?
#
loop_
_entity_poly.entity_id
_entity_poly.type
_entity_poly.pdbx_seq_one_letter_code
_entity_poly.pdbx_strand_id
1 'polypeptide(L)'
;MNAIERWVPTVRMDFPAKNPFWVKIINLPDQHCEKRSVKRIGEDLVEYMDWKDTEPFPMVRVMVECDSSLIFNRETVSDIGEIFYIEFNYVKL
;
A
#
# COMPACT_ATOMS: atom_id res chain seq x y z
N MET A 1 -2.74 -45.49 8.17
CA MET A 1 -1.38 -44.90 8.21
C MET A 1 -1.50 -43.54 7.54
N ASN A 2 -1.66 -42.47 8.32
CA ASN A 2 -1.84 -41.13 7.77
C ASN A 2 -0.45 -40.48 7.66
N ALA A 3 0.14 -40.54 6.47
CA ALA A 3 1.35 -39.78 6.18
C ALA A 3 0.95 -38.30 6.13
N ILE A 4 1.24 -37.56 7.20
CA ILE A 4 1.19 -36.10 7.17
C ILE A 4 2.39 -35.68 6.34
N GLU A 5 2.15 -35.25 5.10
CA GLU A 5 3.20 -34.63 4.29
C GLU A 5 3.72 -33.40 5.05
N ARG A 6 5.02 -33.43 5.37
CA ARG A 6 5.68 -32.29 6.02
C ARG A 6 5.93 -31.23 4.97
N TRP A 7 5.51 -30.00 5.26
CA TRP A 7 5.90 -28.83 4.47
C TRP A 7 7.43 -28.71 4.44
N VAL A 8 8.01 -28.72 3.24
CA VAL A 8 9.43 -28.45 3.03
C VAL A 8 9.57 -27.00 2.57
N PRO A 9 10.20 -26.12 3.37
CA PRO A 9 10.50 -24.76 2.95
C PRO A 9 11.37 -24.80 1.70
N THR A 10 10.89 -24.20 0.61
CA THR A 10 11.67 -24.08 -0.63
C THR A 10 12.09 -22.63 -0.79
N VAL A 11 13.39 -22.35 -0.65
CA VAL A 11 13.94 -21.04 -0.97
C VAL A 11 14.16 -20.98 -2.47
N ARG A 12 13.31 -20.24 -3.16
CA ARG A 12 13.39 -20.00 -4.60
C ARG A 12 14.13 -18.70 -4.84
N MET A 13 15.28 -18.76 -5.51
CA MET A 13 16.06 -17.55 -5.90
C MET A 13 15.30 -16.69 -6.91
N ASP A 14 14.35 -17.27 -7.64
CA ASP A 14 13.47 -16.59 -8.58
C ASP A 14 12.16 -16.11 -7.94
N PHE A 15 11.99 -16.29 -6.62
CA PHE A 15 10.85 -15.71 -5.92
C PHE A 15 11.00 -14.18 -5.90
N PRO A 16 9.96 -13.42 -6.28
CA PRO A 16 10.07 -11.98 -6.35
C PRO A 16 10.34 -11.39 -4.97
N ALA A 17 11.40 -10.60 -4.84
CA ALA A 17 11.71 -9.87 -3.61
C ALA A 17 10.68 -8.76 -3.34
N LYS A 18 10.03 -8.24 -4.39
CA LYS A 18 9.03 -7.18 -4.33
C LYS A 18 7.75 -7.56 -5.07
N ASN A 19 6.61 -7.15 -4.52
CA ASN A 19 5.31 -7.27 -5.17
C ASN A 19 4.68 -5.90 -5.43
N PRO A 20 4.15 -5.65 -6.63
CA PRO A 20 3.39 -4.44 -6.91
C PRO A 20 1.96 -4.54 -6.37
N PHE A 21 1.47 -3.44 -5.81
CA PHE A 21 0.07 -3.30 -5.37
C PHE A 21 -0.52 -2.00 -5.88
N TRP A 22 -1.81 -1.99 -6.19
CA TRP A 22 -2.60 -0.77 -6.07
C TRP A 22 -3.05 -0.63 -4.62
N VAL A 23 -3.02 0.58 -4.09
CA VAL A 23 -3.47 0.90 -2.73
C VAL A 23 -4.54 1.97 -2.84
N LYS A 24 -5.76 1.67 -2.39
CA LYS A 24 -6.81 2.68 -2.24
C LYS A 24 -6.58 3.45 -0.95
N ILE A 25 -6.63 4.78 -1.03
CA ILE A 25 -6.52 5.66 0.15
C ILE A 25 -7.94 6.05 0.55
N ILE A 26 -8.44 5.42 1.62
CA ILE A 26 -9.79 5.62 2.13
C ILE A 26 -9.73 6.68 3.25
N ASN A 27 -10.81 7.47 3.40
CA ASN A 27 -10.94 8.57 4.36
C ASN A 27 -9.94 9.73 4.15
N LEU A 28 -9.36 9.84 2.95
CA LEU A 28 -8.62 11.05 2.57
C LEU A 28 -9.64 12.17 2.29
N PRO A 29 -9.56 13.32 2.99
CA PRO A 29 -10.47 14.42 2.72
C PRO A 29 -10.32 14.94 1.28
N ASP A 30 -11.42 15.35 0.65
CA ASP A 30 -11.47 15.76 -0.77
C ASP A 30 -10.46 16.87 -1.09
N GLN A 31 -10.25 17.82 -0.17
CA GLN A 31 -9.26 18.88 -0.32
C GLN A 31 -7.80 18.38 -0.40
N HIS A 32 -7.55 17.13 -0.04
CA HIS A 32 -6.24 16.47 -0.07
C HIS A 32 -6.14 15.38 -1.15
N CYS A 33 -7.18 15.17 -1.97
CA CYS A 33 -7.16 14.22 -3.09
C CYS A 33 -6.34 14.69 -4.31
N GLU A 34 -5.68 15.83 -4.22
CA GLU A 34 -4.81 16.34 -5.27
C GLU A 34 -3.54 15.47 -5.46
N LYS A 35 -3.07 15.40 -6.71
CA LYS A 35 -1.91 14.59 -7.13
C LYS A 35 -0.69 14.71 -6.22
N ARG A 36 -0.38 15.94 -5.75
CA ARG A 36 0.80 16.20 -4.92
C ARG A 36 0.69 15.48 -3.57
N SER A 37 -0.47 15.56 -2.94
CA SER A 37 -0.75 14.96 -1.63
C SER A 37 -0.82 13.44 -1.74
N VAL A 38 -1.53 12.91 -2.73
CA VAL A 38 -1.63 11.46 -3.00
C VAL A 38 -0.26 10.85 -3.29
N LYS A 39 0.57 11.53 -4.10
CA LYS A 39 1.95 11.07 -4.39
C LYS A 39 2.81 11.02 -3.14
N ARG A 40 2.77 12.06 -2.30
CA ARG A 40 3.49 12.10 -1.02
C ARG A 40 3.10 10.92 -0.12
N ILE A 41 1.81 10.63 -0.01
CA ILE A 41 1.33 9.46 0.75
C ILE A 41 1.92 8.16 0.20
N GLY A 42 1.96 8.00 -1.13
CA GLY A 42 2.56 6.83 -1.77
C GLY A 42 4.06 6.70 -1.54
N GLU A 43 4.80 7.81 -1.59
CA GLU A 43 6.25 7.87 -1.31
C GLU A 43 6.58 7.57 0.16
N ASP A 44 5.72 7.99 1.08
CA ASP A 44 5.83 7.72 2.50
C ASP A 44 5.53 6.25 2.87
N LEU A 45 4.75 5.54 2.05
CA LEU A 45 4.42 4.14 2.29
C LEU A 45 5.63 3.25 2.00
N VAL A 46 6.13 3.31 0.76
CA VAL A 46 7.22 2.46 0.22
C VAL A 46 7.68 3.05 -1.13
N GLU A 47 8.28 2.25 -2.02
CA GLU A 47 8.66 2.63 -3.37
C GLU A 47 7.41 2.95 -4.23
N TYR A 48 7.19 4.25 -4.47
CA TYR A 48 6.12 4.77 -5.32
C TYR A 48 6.37 4.49 -6.82
N MET A 49 5.34 4.09 -7.55
CA MET A 49 5.39 3.88 -9.00
C MET A 49 4.48 4.84 -9.78
N ASP A 50 3.21 4.92 -9.39
CA ASP A 50 2.17 5.60 -10.17
C ASP A 50 0.97 6.00 -9.29
N TRP A 51 0.05 6.78 -9.82
CA TRP A 51 -1.20 7.16 -9.15
C TRP A 51 -2.37 7.22 -10.15
N LYS A 52 -3.58 7.02 -9.63
CA LYS A 52 -4.82 7.18 -10.38
C LYS A 52 -5.82 7.96 -9.55
N ASP A 53 -6.40 8.97 -10.19
CA ASP A 53 -7.63 9.59 -9.72
C ASP A 53 -8.78 8.64 -10.07
N THR A 54 -9.40 8.02 -9.06
CA THR A 54 -10.47 7.04 -9.24
C THR A 54 -11.55 7.33 -8.23
N GLU A 55 -12.79 7.50 -8.67
CA GLU A 55 -13.89 7.67 -7.73
C GLU A 55 -14.25 6.31 -7.10
N PRO A 56 -14.53 6.24 -5.79
CA PRO A 56 -14.56 7.35 -4.82
C PRO A 56 -13.24 7.59 -4.06
N PHE A 57 -12.19 6.81 -4.34
CA PHE A 57 -10.92 6.86 -3.59
C PHE A 57 -9.71 6.93 -4.51
N PRO A 58 -8.81 7.91 -4.35
CA PRO A 58 -7.58 7.93 -5.12
C PRO A 58 -6.74 6.68 -4.83
N MET A 59 -6.01 6.22 -5.84
CA MET A 59 -5.19 5.03 -5.76
C MET A 59 -3.73 5.35 -6.06
N VAL A 60 -2.81 4.74 -5.31
CA VAL A 60 -1.37 4.76 -5.62
C VAL A 60 -0.89 3.36 -5.95
N ARG A 61 0.05 3.26 -6.88
CA ARG A 61 0.76 2.02 -7.18
C ARG A 61 2.11 2.06 -6.48
N VAL A 62 2.41 0.99 -5.76
CA VAL A 62 3.64 0.87 -4.98
C VAL A 62 4.30 -0.49 -5.17
N MET A 63 5.62 -0.55 -4.99
CA MET A 63 6.38 -1.80 -4.85
C MET A 63 6.67 -2.06 -3.37
N VAL A 64 6.21 -3.20 -2.87
CA VAL A 64 6.39 -3.61 -1.47
C VAL A 64 7.37 -4.78 -1.41
N GLU A 65 8.38 -4.69 -0.55
CA GLU A 65 9.26 -5.83 -0.25
C GLU A 65 8.47 -6.94 0.47
N CYS A 66 8.67 -8.19 0.06
CA CYS A 66 7.94 -9.34 0.61
C CYS A 66 8.18 -9.59 2.11
N ASP A 67 9.26 -9.04 2.67
CA ASP A 67 9.64 -9.13 4.08
C ASP A 67 9.15 -7.94 4.91
N SER A 68 8.55 -6.93 4.27
CA SER A 68 8.07 -5.72 4.92
C SER A 68 6.61 -5.83 5.37
N SER A 69 6.30 -5.26 6.53
CA SER A 69 4.94 -5.21 7.04
C SER A 69 4.10 -4.19 6.28
N LEU A 70 2.87 -4.55 5.93
CA LEU A 70 1.91 -3.62 5.32
C LEU A 70 1.35 -2.67 6.37
N ILE A 71 1.22 -1.40 5.99
CA ILE A 71 0.59 -0.35 6.81
C ILE A 71 -0.88 -0.27 6.38
N PHE A 72 -1.80 -0.58 7.28
CA PHE A 72 -3.24 -0.58 6.96
C PHE A 72 -3.96 0.72 7.32
N ASN A 73 -3.39 1.48 8.25
CA ASN A 73 -3.94 2.77 8.66
C ASN A 73 -2.80 3.67 9.15
N ARG A 74 -3.02 4.98 9.07
CA ARG A 74 -2.08 5.98 9.55
C ARG A 74 -2.81 7.26 9.94
N GLU A 75 -2.39 7.85 11.05
CA GLU A 75 -2.71 9.24 11.38
C GLU A 75 -1.83 10.17 10.54
N THR A 76 -2.46 11.13 9.85
CA THR A 76 -1.79 12.10 9.00
C THR A 76 -2.18 13.51 9.43
N VAL A 77 -1.24 14.44 9.24
CA VAL A 77 -1.44 15.87 9.51
C VAL A 77 -1.41 16.62 8.19
N SER A 78 -2.43 17.45 7.92
CA SER A 78 -2.45 18.32 6.76
C SER A 78 -1.45 19.47 6.88
N ASP A 79 -1.20 20.17 5.77
CA ASP A 79 -0.36 21.38 5.76
C ASP A 79 -0.91 22.53 6.65
N ILE A 80 -2.19 22.47 7.04
CA ILE A 80 -2.85 23.43 7.96
C ILE A 80 -3.01 22.90 9.39
N GLY A 81 -2.45 21.72 9.69
CA GLY A 81 -2.45 21.13 11.04
C GLY A 81 -3.68 20.30 11.39
N GLU A 82 -4.55 19.98 10.43
CA GLU A 82 -5.69 19.09 10.67
C GLU A 82 -5.21 17.64 10.76
N ILE A 83 -5.68 16.93 11.78
CA ILE A 83 -5.36 15.52 12.00
C ILE A 83 -6.50 14.66 11.44
N PHE A 84 -6.17 13.69 10.61
CA PHE A 84 -7.14 12.73 10.08
C PHE A 84 -6.52 11.32 9.95
N TYR A 85 -7.39 10.31 10.01
CA TYR A 85 -7.01 8.91 9.89
C TYR A 85 -7.32 8.41 8.49
N ILE A 86 -6.28 7.95 7.78
CA ILE A 86 -6.42 7.31 6.47
C ILE A 86 -6.26 5.81 6.60
N GLU A 87 -7.00 5.08 5.77
CA GLU A 87 -6.94 3.63 5.65
C GLU A 87 -6.37 3.23 4.28
N PHE A 88 -5.55 2.18 4.27
CA PHE A 88 -4.90 1.66 3.09
C PHE A 88 -5.45 0.28 2.75
N ASN A 89 -6.12 0.18 1.60
CA ASN A 89 -6.62 -1.08 1.09
C ASN A 89 -5.78 -1.56 -0.10
N TYR A 90 -4.97 -2.60 0.14
CA TYR A 90 -4.10 -3.19 -0.87
C TYR A 90 -4.88 -4.12 -1.81
N VAL A 91 -4.86 -3.79 -3.10
CA VAL A 91 -5.44 -4.58 -4.18
C VAL A 91 -4.29 -5.20 -4.97
N LYS A 92 -4.25 -6.54 -4.96
CA LYS A 92 -3.29 -7.31 -5.75
C LYS A 92 -3.52 -7.07 -7.24
N LEU A 93 -2.44 -6.87 -7.99
CA LEU A 93 -2.44 -6.78 -9.45
C LEU A 93 -2.67 -8.13 -10.13
#